data_AF-A0A7Y2DIW1-F1
#
_entry.id   AF-A0A7Y2DIW1-F1
#
_cell.length_a   1.000
_cell.length_b   1.000
_cell.length_c   1.000
_cell.angle_alpha   90.00
_cell.angle_beta   90.00
_cell.angle_gamma   90.00
#
_symmetry.space_group_name_H-M   'P 1'
#
loop_
_entity.id
_entity.type
_entity.pdbx_description
1 polymer ?
#
loop_
_entity_poly.entity_id
_entity_poly.type
_entity_poly.pdbx_seq_one_letter_code
_entity_poly.pdbx_strand_id
1 'polypeptide(L)'
;FWLQQQNPEPRFKMAMDTLHKQLEGQPTTSEGGYWHKKRYPYQMWMDGLYMAEPFHVKYANTFMEDEAAEKTLDKMLLQFDLIEKHNRDPKTGLYYHGWDESKEQRWADKETGLSKNFWSRGMGWYGMALVDVLELLPKEHSGRERILTYLDQYAEAIVKYQDETGAWYQVLDQPDREGNYLEATGTCMFTYTLAKGVNEGYLPEKYMQPATKGYEAILNEFITVEDNGVVNLNKCCGVAGLGGDPYRDGTFEYYINEIIRSNDPKGTGPFMMASLELDR
;
A
#
# COMPACT_ATOMS: atom_id res chain seq x y z
N PHE A 1 0.55 15.12 12.72
CA PHE A 1 1.85 15.79 12.48
C PHE A 1 1.70 17.18 11.86
N TRP A 2 1.24 17.33 10.61
CA TRP A 2 1.16 18.65 9.96
C TRP A 2 0.37 19.69 10.79
N LEU A 3 -0.83 19.32 11.26
CA LEU A 3 -1.63 20.20 12.15
C LEU A 3 -0.87 20.60 13.42
N GLN A 4 -0.14 19.68 14.04
CA GLN A 4 0.69 19.95 15.22
C GLN A 4 1.86 20.89 14.91
N GLN A 5 2.42 20.84 13.71
CA GLN A 5 3.51 21.73 13.29
C GLN A 5 2.99 23.13 12.97
N GLN A 6 1.83 23.24 12.32
CA GLN A 6 1.23 24.53 11.94
C GLN A 6 0.58 25.25 13.12
N ASN A 7 -0.15 24.52 13.96
CA ASN A 7 -0.81 25.05 15.15
C ASN A 7 -0.67 24.04 16.30
N PRO A 8 0.42 24.12 17.09
CA PRO A 8 0.67 23.19 18.18
C PRO A 8 -0.45 23.22 19.22
N GLU A 9 -1.19 22.12 19.37
CA GLU A 9 -2.27 21.99 20.36
C GLU A 9 -2.15 20.66 21.12
N PRO A 10 -2.33 20.64 22.45
CA PRO A 10 -2.21 19.41 23.25
C PRO A 10 -3.06 18.23 22.72
N ARG A 11 -4.23 18.53 22.14
CA ARG A 11 -5.13 17.52 21.56
C ARG A 11 -4.52 16.73 20.41
N PHE A 12 -3.65 17.33 19.59
CA PHE A 12 -3.05 16.62 18.46
C PHE A 12 -1.97 15.66 18.93
N LYS A 13 -1.14 16.07 19.90
CA LYS A 13 -0.18 15.14 20.52
C LYS A 13 -0.91 14.02 21.24
N MET A 14 -1.94 14.32 22.03
CA MET A 14 -2.75 13.30 22.71
C MET A 14 -3.36 12.28 21.74
N ALA A 15 -3.85 12.73 20.57
CA ALA A 15 -4.33 11.82 19.53
C ALA A 15 -3.20 10.92 18.99
N MET A 16 -2.01 11.47 18.70
CA MET A 16 -0.87 10.69 18.23
C MET A 16 -0.36 9.69 19.29
N ASP A 17 -0.27 10.11 20.56
CA ASP A 17 0.12 9.24 21.67
C ASP A 17 -0.88 8.08 21.83
N THR A 18 -2.18 8.34 21.64
CA THR A 18 -3.24 7.31 21.69
C THR A 18 -3.08 6.28 20.57
N LEU A 19 -2.78 6.73 19.35
CA LEU A 19 -2.57 5.85 18.20
C LEU A 19 -1.29 5.02 18.36
N HIS A 20 -0.19 5.63 18.82
CA HIS A 20 1.05 4.91 19.10
C HIS A 20 0.85 3.83 20.17
N LYS A 21 0.17 4.15 21.26
CA LYS A 21 -0.15 3.19 22.33
C LYS A 21 -0.96 1.99 21.84
N GLN A 22 -1.81 2.15 20.83
CA GLN A 22 -2.49 1.02 20.20
C GLN A 22 -1.50 0.05 19.55
N LEU A 23 -0.47 0.56 18.87
CA LEU A 23 0.54 -0.25 18.19
C LEU A 23 1.42 -1.03 19.17
N GLU A 24 1.71 -0.46 20.34
CA GLU A 24 2.41 -1.18 21.43
C GLU A 24 1.64 -2.43 21.88
N GLY A 25 0.30 -2.34 21.92
CA GLY A 25 -0.59 -3.44 22.32
C GLY A 25 -1.19 -4.24 21.17
N GLN A 26 -0.79 -3.97 19.92
CA GLN A 26 -1.33 -4.65 18.76
C GLN A 26 -0.87 -6.13 18.76
N PRO A 27 -1.79 -7.11 18.67
CA PRO A 27 -1.40 -8.52 18.68
C PRO A 27 -0.59 -8.87 17.44
N THR A 28 0.33 -9.82 17.57
CA THR A 28 1.26 -10.20 16.51
C THR A 28 1.20 -11.69 16.18
N THR A 29 1.65 -12.03 14.97
CA THR A 29 2.02 -13.40 14.58
C THR A 29 3.17 -13.92 15.45
N SER A 30 3.50 -15.20 15.33
CA SER A 30 4.62 -15.81 16.06
C SER A 30 5.97 -15.16 15.72
N GLU A 31 6.11 -14.60 14.52
CA GLU A 31 7.31 -13.88 14.06
C GLU A 31 7.27 -12.37 14.37
N GLY A 32 6.23 -11.89 15.07
CA GLY A 32 6.14 -10.49 15.48
C GLY A 32 5.53 -9.54 14.44
N GLY A 33 4.88 -10.06 13.40
CA GLY A 33 4.12 -9.23 12.46
C GLY A 33 2.77 -8.82 13.01
N TYR A 34 2.36 -7.57 12.87
CA TYR A 34 1.07 -7.10 13.38
C TYR A 34 -0.09 -7.85 12.73
N TRP A 35 -1.02 -8.34 13.53
CA TRP A 35 -2.31 -8.78 13.00
C TRP A 35 -2.98 -7.58 12.35
N HIS A 36 -3.59 -7.79 11.19
CA HIS A 36 -4.25 -6.73 10.45
C HIS A 36 -5.34 -6.06 11.31
N LYS A 37 -6.11 -6.86 12.05
CA LYS A 37 -7.06 -6.41 13.09
C LYS A 37 -7.21 -7.47 14.18
N LYS A 38 -7.67 -7.10 15.37
CA LYS A 38 -8.02 -8.06 16.45
C LYS A 38 -9.00 -9.16 16.01
N ARG A 39 -9.90 -8.86 15.06
CA ARG A 39 -10.85 -9.84 14.50
C ARG A 39 -10.27 -10.73 13.39
N TYR A 40 -9.04 -10.48 12.97
CA TYR A 40 -8.30 -11.23 11.96
C TYR A 40 -7.04 -11.81 12.61
N PRO A 41 -7.21 -12.80 13.50
CA PRO A 41 -6.09 -13.38 14.21
C PRO A 41 -5.11 -14.00 13.23
N TYR A 42 -3.81 -13.87 13.54
CA TYR A 42 -2.68 -14.43 12.80
C TYR A 42 -2.51 -13.96 11.34
N GLN A 43 -3.26 -12.94 10.93
CA GLN A 43 -3.28 -12.48 9.55
C GLN A 43 -2.49 -11.18 9.36
N MET A 44 -1.57 -11.16 8.40
CA MET A 44 -0.93 -9.95 7.90
C MET A 44 -1.45 -9.62 6.51
N TRP A 45 -1.95 -8.40 6.32
CA TRP A 45 -2.33 -7.88 5.00
C TRP A 45 -1.45 -6.69 4.69
N MET A 46 -0.96 -6.61 3.45
CA MET A 46 -0.02 -5.57 3.02
C MET A 46 -0.57 -4.15 3.20
N ASP A 47 -1.89 -3.97 3.13
CA ASP A 47 -2.60 -2.72 3.44
C ASP A 47 -2.15 -2.15 4.78
N GLY A 48 -1.97 -3.02 5.78
CA GLY A 48 -1.62 -2.63 7.15
C GLY A 48 -0.32 -1.85 7.25
N LEU A 49 0.62 -2.04 6.31
CA LEU A 49 1.90 -1.36 6.34
C LEU A 49 1.73 0.14 6.09
N TYR A 50 0.91 0.54 5.12
CA TYR A 50 0.63 1.96 4.90
C TYR A 50 -0.16 2.58 6.06
N MET A 51 -1.05 1.80 6.69
CA MET A 51 -1.88 2.30 7.78
C MET A 51 -1.08 2.59 9.06
N ALA A 52 0.00 1.85 9.30
CA ALA A 52 0.75 1.90 10.55
C ALA A 52 2.16 2.47 10.40
N GLU A 53 2.93 2.01 9.41
CA GLU A 53 4.39 2.19 9.43
C GLU A 53 4.84 3.63 9.14
N PRO A 54 4.33 4.35 8.13
CA PRO A 54 4.66 5.77 7.96
C PRO A 54 4.31 6.61 9.19
N PHE A 55 3.18 6.30 9.86
CA PHE A 55 2.83 6.94 11.13
C PHE A 55 3.85 6.60 12.22
N HIS A 56 4.23 5.34 12.34
CA HIS A 56 5.08 4.85 13.41
C HIS A 56 6.50 5.41 13.32
N VAL A 57 7.09 5.42 12.12
CA VAL A 57 8.41 6.05 11.86
C VAL A 57 8.37 7.53 12.19
N LYS A 58 7.33 8.24 11.70
CA LYS A 58 7.21 9.67 11.97
C LYS A 58 7.00 9.98 13.44
N TYR A 59 6.25 9.14 14.16
CA TYR A 59 6.06 9.29 15.60
C TYR A 59 7.38 9.08 16.35
N ALA A 60 8.11 8.00 16.05
CA ALA A 60 9.39 7.70 16.67
C ALA A 60 10.39 8.84 16.51
N ASN A 61 10.58 9.29 15.28
CA ASN A 61 11.55 10.34 14.96
C ASN A 61 11.17 11.71 15.54
N THR A 62 9.89 11.92 15.90
CA THR A 62 9.42 13.23 16.42
C THR A 62 9.35 13.25 17.95
N PHE A 63 9.00 12.14 18.59
CA PHE A 63 8.58 12.14 20.00
C PHE A 63 9.28 11.10 20.88
N MET A 64 10.05 10.18 20.32
CA MET A 64 10.73 9.13 21.08
C MET A 64 12.23 9.43 21.20
N GLU A 65 12.83 8.90 22.26
CA GLU A 65 14.26 9.07 22.56
C GLU A 65 15.03 7.78 22.24
N ASP A 66 16.21 7.94 21.66
CA ASP A 66 17.27 6.96 21.42
C ASP A 66 16.79 5.49 21.32
N GLU A 67 16.98 4.70 22.38
CA GLU A 67 16.73 3.25 22.37
C GLU A 67 15.25 2.90 22.08
N ALA A 68 14.31 3.71 22.54
CA ALA A 68 12.89 3.45 22.29
C ALA A 68 12.54 3.73 20.82
N ALA A 69 13.11 4.81 20.25
CA ALA A 69 12.93 5.13 18.84
C ALA A 69 13.50 4.02 17.94
N GLU A 70 14.74 3.58 18.21
CA GLU A 70 15.40 2.51 17.44
C GLU A 70 14.61 1.20 17.48
N LYS A 71 14.12 0.76 18.65
CA LYS A 71 13.25 -0.43 18.76
C LYS A 71 11.97 -0.31 17.93
N THR A 72 11.39 0.89 17.87
CA THR A 72 10.23 1.15 17.03
C THR A 72 10.57 1.07 15.54
N LEU A 73 11.71 1.62 15.12
CA LEU A 73 12.17 1.53 13.72
C LEU A 73 12.49 0.08 13.32
N ASP A 74 13.14 -0.69 14.20
CA ASP A 74 13.37 -2.13 13.99
C ASP A 74 12.06 -2.91 13.87
N LYS A 75 11.08 -2.59 14.72
CA LYS A 75 9.75 -3.21 14.67
C LYS A 75 9.02 -2.90 13.36
N MET A 76 9.16 -1.68 12.87
CA MET A 76 8.63 -1.27 11.56
C MET A 76 9.30 -2.05 10.43
N LEU A 77 10.64 -2.15 10.42
CA LEU A 77 11.39 -2.88 9.40
C LEU A 77 10.98 -4.36 9.35
N LEU A 78 10.77 -4.98 10.52
CA LEU A 78 10.25 -6.34 10.61
C LEU A 78 8.91 -6.52 9.89
N GLN A 79 8.04 -5.51 9.85
CA GLN A 79 6.76 -5.62 9.13
C GLN A 79 6.98 -5.75 7.62
N PHE A 80 7.93 -4.99 7.07
CA PHE A 80 8.32 -5.11 5.66
C PHE A 80 9.00 -6.45 5.38
N ASP A 81 9.95 -6.86 6.23
CA ASP A 81 10.65 -8.14 6.10
C ASP A 81 9.66 -9.32 6.03
N LEU A 82 8.59 -9.29 6.84
CA LEU A 82 7.59 -10.36 6.89
C LEU A 82 6.65 -10.36 5.67
N ILE A 83 6.24 -9.20 5.18
CA ILE A 83 5.46 -9.12 3.92
C ILE A 83 6.30 -9.60 2.74
N GLU A 84 7.57 -9.22 2.68
CA GLU A 84 8.51 -9.69 1.66
C GLU A 84 8.72 -11.20 1.71
N LYS A 85 8.90 -11.75 2.92
CA LYS A 85 9.11 -13.18 3.13
C LYS A 85 7.89 -14.01 2.75
N HIS A 86 6.68 -13.58 3.13
CA HIS A 86 5.49 -14.42 3.03
C HIS A 86 4.63 -14.09 1.83
N ASN A 87 4.40 -12.82 1.52
CA ASN A 87 3.40 -12.42 0.53
C ASN A 87 3.93 -12.37 -0.90
N ARG A 88 5.25 -12.20 -1.10
CA ARG A 88 5.85 -12.07 -2.43
C ARG A 88 5.87 -13.41 -3.17
N ASP A 89 5.30 -13.44 -4.36
CA ASP A 89 5.39 -14.58 -5.26
C ASP A 89 6.72 -14.53 -6.05
N PRO A 90 7.61 -15.54 -5.91
CA PRO A 90 8.91 -15.52 -6.57
C PRO A 90 8.84 -15.64 -8.09
N LYS A 91 7.70 -16.05 -8.67
CA LYS A 91 7.55 -16.21 -10.13
C LYS A 91 7.16 -14.90 -10.82
N THR A 92 6.20 -14.19 -10.25
CA THR A 92 5.67 -12.95 -10.83
C THR A 92 6.36 -11.71 -10.27
N GLY A 93 6.87 -11.78 -9.03
CA GLY A 93 7.33 -10.63 -8.25
C GLY A 93 6.19 -9.87 -7.56
N LEU A 94 4.93 -10.23 -7.82
CA LEU A 94 3.75 -9.60 -7.21
C LEU A 94 3.51 -10.15 -5.80
N TYR A 95 2.62 -9.51 -5.05
CA TYR A 95 2.36 -9.84 -3.64
C TYR A 95 0.90 -10.24 -3.44
N TYR A 96 0.68 -11.40 -2.83
CA TYR A 96 -0.66 -11.84 -2.45
C TYR A 96 -1.22 -10.94 -1.34
N HIS A 97 -2.47 -10.48 -1.48
CA HIS A 97 -3.09 -9.49 -0.58
C HIS A 97 -2.91 -9.79 0.92
N GLY A 98 -3.17 -11.03 1.35
CA GLY A 98 -3.06 -11.44 2.74
C GLY A 98 -2.34 -12.77 2.94
N TRP A 99 -1.74 -12.91 4.11
CA TRP A 99 -1.15 -14.13 4.65
C TRP A 99 -1.78 -14.44 6.01
N ASP A 100 -2.17 -15.69 6.23
CA ASP A 100 -2.68 -16.23 7.49
C ASP A 100 -1.70 -17.28 8.04
N GLU A 101 -0.96 -16.92 9.09
CA GLU A 101 0.04 -17.81 9.71
C GLU A 101 -0.59 -19.11 10.23
N SER A 102 -1.83 -19.06 10.74
CA SER A 102 -2.52 -20.25 11.24
C SER A 102 -3.10 -21.13 10.14
N LYS A 103 -3.28 -20.58 8.93
CA LYS A 103 -3.89 -21.23 7.74
C LYS A 103 -5.33 -21.70 7.99
N GLU A 104 -5.98 -21.20 9.03
CA GLU A 104 -7.33 -21.58 9.42
C GLU A 104 -8.38 -20.92 8.52
N GLN A 105 -8.09 -19.74 7.97
CA GLN A 105 -8.99 -19.09 7.03
C GLN A 105 -9.25 -19.95 5.79
N ARG A 106 -10.49 -19.93 5.29
CA ARG A 106 -10.89 -20.67 4.08
C ARG A 106 -10.28 -20.10 2.80
N TRP A 107 -9.98 -18.80 2.78
CA TRP A 107 -9.27 -18.17 1.67
C TRP A 107 -7.77 -18.50 1.67
N ALA A 108 -7.20 -18.92 2.81
CA ALA A 108 -5.78 -19.17 2.97
C ALA A 108 -5.40 -20.53 2.39
N ASP A 109 -4.39 -20.52 1.54
CA ASP A 109 -3.75 -21.73 1.02
C ASP A 109 -3.21 -22.59 2.17
N LYS A 110 -3.35 -23.91 2.05
CA LYS A 110 -3.09 -24.84 3.16
C LYS A 110 -1.61 -25.12 3.39
N GLU A 111 -0.75 -24.83 2.41
CA GLU A 111 0.69 -24.98 2.55
C GLU A 111 1.35 -23.66 2.95
N THR A 112 0.96 -22.57 2.31
CA THR A 112 1.62 -21.26 2.42
C THR A 112 0.90 -20.29 3.36
N GLY A 113 -0.42 -20.43 3.53
CA GLY A 113 -1.26 -19.46 4.24
C GLY A 113 -1.66 -18.24 3.40
N LEU A 114 -1.32 -18.21 2.12
CA LEU A 114 -1.52 -17.05 1.26
C LEU A 114 -2.95 -16.97 0.69
N SER A 115 -3.38 -15.74 0.45
CA SER A 115 -4.56 -15.46 -0.38
C SER A 115 -4.30 -15.77 -1.86
N LYS A 116 -5.33 -15.70 -2.71
CA LYS A 116 -5.28 -16.30 -4.06
C LYS A 116 -4.86 -15.37 -5.19
N ASN A 117 -4.93 -14.05 -5.01
CA ASN A 117 -4.78 -13.09 -6.11
C ASN A 117 -3.94 -11.87 -5.72
N PHE A 118 -3.36 -11.24 -6.74
CA PHE A 118 -2.60 -9.99 -6.67
C PHE A 118 -3.53 -8.80 -6.89
N TRP A 119 -4.05 -8.26 -5.78
CA TRP A 119 -5.01 -7.16 -5.83
C TRP A 119 -4.32 -5.80 -5.97
N SER A 120 -4.73 -5.01 -6.96
CA SER A 120 -4.12 -3.72 -7.33
C SER A 120 -3.92 -2.80 -6.14
N ARG A 121 -4.98 -2.45 -5.41
CA ARG A 121 -4.90 -1.49 -4.31
C ARG A 121 -4.15 -2.05 -3.10
N GLY A 122 -4.23 -3.35 -2.84
CA GLY A 122 -3.41 -3.98 -1.80
C GLY A 122 -1.93 -3.71 -2.06
N MET A 123 -1.48 -4.02 -3.29
CA MET A 123 -0.11 -3.73 -3.71
C MET A 123 0.19 -2.23 -3.75
N GLY A 124 -0.78 -1.40 -4.13
CA GLY A 124 -0.64 0.06 -4.13
C GLY A 124 -0.30 0.61 -2.74
N TRP A 125 -0.98 0.13 -1.69
CA TRP A 125 -0.65 0.52 -0.31
C TRP A 125 0.78 0.13 0.09
N TYR A 126 1.23 -1.05 -0.33
CA TYR A 126 2.60 -1.49 -0.07
C TYR A 126 3.63 -0.55 -0.72
N GLY A 127 3.43 -0.21 -1.99
CA GLY A 127 4.27 0.74 -2.73
C GLY A 127 4.35 2.10 -2.05
N MET A 128 3.20 2.67 -1.69
CA MET A 128 3.14 3.95 -0.97
C MET A 128 3.88 3.88 0.37
N ALA A 129 3.73 2.78 1.12
CA ALA A 129 4.41 2.60 2.39
C ALA A 129 5.94 2.58 2.20
N LEU A 130 6.46 1.90 1.18
CA LEU A 130 7.90 1.83 0.89
C LEU A 130 8.50 3.22 0.66
N VAL A 131 7.92 4.04 -0.23
CA VAL A 131 8.46 5.37 -0.54
C VAL A 131 8.30 6.37 0.60
N ASP A 132 7.19 6.28 1.35
CA ASP A 132 6.93 7.20 2.46
C ASP A 132 7.79 6.89 3.70
N VAL A 133 8.04 5.60 4.01
CA VAL A 133 8.99 5.29 5.09
C VAL A 133 10.42 5.63 4.70
N LEU A 134 10.82 5.51 3.43
CA LEU A 134 12.15 5.93 2.97
C LEU A 134 12.41 7.43 3.13
N GLU A 135 11.38 8.26 2.94
CA GLU A 135 11.45 9.70 3.19
C GLU A 135 11.61 10.00 4.69
N LEU A 136 10.96 9.22 5.54
CA LEU A 136 10.90 9.46 6.97
C LEU A 136 12.07 8.84 7.75
N LEU A 137 12.67 7.77 7.24
CA LEU A 137 13.80 7.08 7.86
C LEU A 137 15.05 7.98 7.84
N PRO A 138 15.87 7.97 8.92
CA PRO A 138 17.18 8.60 8.88
C PRO A 138 18.02 8.03 7.73
N LYS A 139 18.70 8.89 6.97
CA LYS A 139 19.46 8.47 5.77
C LYS A 139 20.53 7.41 6.08
N GLU A 140 21.12 7.48 7.27
CA GLU A 140 22.16 6.56 7.74
C GLU A 140 21.59 5.33 8.48
N HIS A 141 20.27 5.17 8.56
CA HIS A 141 19.66 4.04 9.25
C HIS A 141 20.00 2.73 8.54
N SER A 142 20.51 1.73 9.28
CA SER A 142 21.00 0.46 8.73
C SER A 142 19.96 -0.33 7.93
N GLY A 143 18.68 -0.19 8.30
CA GLY A 143 17.55 -0.79 7.60
C GLY A 143 17.15 -0.13 6.28
N ARG A 144 17.67 1.05 5.93
CA ARG A 144 17.24 1.81 4.76
C ARG A 144 17.49 1.08 3.44
N GLU A 145 18.64 0.41 3.31
CA GLU A 145 19.01 -0.37 2.13
C GLU A 145 18.07 -1.56 1.88
N ARG A 146 17.49 -2.14 2.94
CA ARG A 146 16.48 -3.19 2.80
C ARG A 146 15.24 -2.66 2.09
N ILE A 147 14.72 -1.52 2.54
CA ILE A 147 13.52 -0.91 1.94
C ILE A 147 13.78 -0.46 0.50
N LEU A 148 14.98 0.08 0.19
CA LEU A 148 15.36 0.38 -1.19
C LEU A 148 15.34 -0.87 -2.08
N THR A 149 15.87 -1.99 -1.59
CA THR A 149 15.87 -3.27 -2.32
C THR A 149 14.44 -3.74 -2.59
N TYR A 150 13.56 -3.67 -1.59
CA TYR A 150 12.14 -4.02 -1.73
C TYR A 150 11.42 -3.11 -2.72
N LEU A 151 11.71 -1.80 -2.69
CA LEU A 151 11.15 -0.84 -3.64
C LEU A 151 11.57 -1.12 -5.08
N ASP A 152 12.85 -1.44 -5.34
CA ASP A 152 13.30 -1.77 -6.70
C ASP A 152 12.62 -3.07 -7.20
N GLN A 153 12.58 -4.12 -6.37
CA GLN A 153 11.89 -5.37 -6.71
C GLN A 153 10.39 -5.19 -6.95
N TYR A 154 9.74 -4.35 -6.14
CA TYR A 154 8.34 -3.98 -6.30
C TYR A 154 8.12 -3.20 -7.59
N ALA A 155 8.96 -2.21 -7.90
CA ALA A 155 8.88 -1.39 -9.10
C ALA A 155 9.04 -2.24 -10.37
N GLU A 156 10.00 -3.17 -10.39
CA GLU A 156 10.16 -4.15 -11.47
C GLU A 156 8.90 -4.97 -11.69
N ALA A 157 8.30 -5.46 -10.59
CA ALA A 157 7.09 -6.26 -10.65
C ALA A 157 5.91 -5.47 -11.21
N ILE A 158 5.58 -4.30 -10.69
CA ILE A 158 4.40 -3.55 -11.16
C ILE A 158 4.54 -3.08 -12.61
N VAL A 159 5.73 -2.65 -13.04
CA VAL A 159 5.96 -2.18 -14.42
C VAL A 159 5.75 -3.30 -15.43
N LYS A 160 6.10 -4.54 -15.08
CA LYS A 160 5.86 -5.73 -15.93
C LYS A 160 4.38 -5.96 -16.20
N TYR A 161 3.48 -5.56 -15.30
CA TYR A 161 2.03 -5.75 -15.41
C TYR A 161 1.27 -4.45 -15.75
N GLN A 162 1.97 -3.42 -16.23
CA GLN A 162 1.33 -2.22 -16.74
C GLN A 162 0.67 -2.51 -18.09
N ASP A 163 -0.60 -2.12 -18.24
CA ASP A 163 -1.37 -2.32 -19.45
C ASP A 163 -0.92 -1.39 -20.61
N GLU A 164 -1.37 -1.67 -21.83
CA GLU A 164 -1.12 -0.84 -23.01
C GLU A 164 -1.59 0.61 -22.85
N THR A 165 -2.69 0.84 -22.13
CA THR A 165 -3.18 2.18 -21.77
C THR A 165 -2.22 2.92 -20.83
N GLY A 166 -1.44 2.19 -20.03
CA GLY A 166 -0.64 2.72 -18.92
C GLY A 166 -1.26 2.48 -17.55
N ALA A 167 -2.51 2.04 -17.47
CA ALA A 167 -3.17 1.70 -16.20
C ALA A 167 -2.81 0.28 -15.74
N TRP A 168 -3.36 -0.11 -14.58
CA TRP A 168 -3.26 -1.46 -14.04
C TRP A 168 -4.63 -2.04 -13.75
N TYR A 169 -4.75 -3.36 -13.91
CA TYR A 169 -5.97 -4.11 -13.64
C TYR A 169 -6.23 -4.33 -12.14
N GLN A 170 -7.50 -4.46 -11.74
CA GLN A 170 -7.93 -4.81 -10.38
C GLN A 170 -7.25 -6.09 -9.87
N VAL A 171 -7.17 -7.12 -10.71
CA VAL A 171 -6.32 -8.30 -10.49
C VAL A 171 -5.18 -8.26 -11.51
N LEU A 172 -3.97 -8.03 -11.03
CA LEU A 172 -2.85 -7.53 -11.86
C LEU A 172 -2.40 -8.51 -12.95
N ASP A 173 -2.39 -9.81 -12.65
CA ASP A 173 -1.81 -10.84 -13.50
C ASP A 173 -2.81 -11.50 -14.45
N GLN A 174 -4.05 -11.01 -14.51
CA GLN A 174 -5.15 -11.65 -15.24
C GLN A 174 -5.88 -10.66 -16.18
N PRO A 175 -5.17 -9.91 -17.06
CA PRO A 175 -5.77 -8.87 -17.90
C PRO A 175 -6.82 -9.42 -18.87
N ASP A 176 -6.61 -10.64 -19.39
CA ASP A 176 -7.50 -11.28 -20.37
C ASP A 176 -8.69 -12.02 -19.75
N ARG A 177 -8.78 -12.08 -18.41
CA ARG A 177 -9.85 -12.83 -17.75
C ARG A 177 -11.13 -11.98 -17.72
N GLU A 178 -12.20 -12.55 -18.27
CA GLU A 178 -13.51 -11.88 -18.36
C GLU A 178 -13.97 -11.30 -17.02
N GLY A 179 -14.38 -10.03 -17.05
CA GLY A 179 -14.84 -9.29 -15.87
C GLY A 179 -13.75 -8.53 -15.12
N ASN A 180 -12.46 -8.74 -15.41
CA ASN A 180 -11.41 -7.86 -14.90
C ASN A 180 -11.54 -6.45 -15.50
N TYR A 181 -10.97 -5.45 -14.83
CA TYR A 181 -11.06 -4.06 -15.26
C TYR A 181 -9.84 -3.26 -14.82
N LEU A 182 -9.51 -2.23 -15.61
CA LEU A 182 -8.52 -1.22 -15.24
C LEU A 182 -9.04 -0.44 -14.02
N GLU A 183 -8.26 -0.41 -12.94
CA GLU A 183 -8.70 0.06 -11.64
C GLU A 183 -7.95 1.32 -11.23
N ALA A 184 -8.71 2.35 -10.86
CA ALA A 184 -8.17 3.69 -10.71
C ALA A 184 -7.30 3.85 -9.47
N THR A 185 -7.67 3.24 -8.34
CA THR A 185 -6.95 3.47 -7.08
C THR A 185 -5.55 2.88 -7.10
N GLY A 186 -5.41 1.62 -7.52
CA GLY A 186 -4.12 0.97 -7.72
C GLY A 186 -3.26 1.73 -8.73
N THR A 187 -3.83 2.11 -9.87
CA THR A 187 -3.11 2.91 -10.89
C THR A 187 -2.56 4.22 -10.32
N CYS A 188 -3.35 4.95 -9.52
CA CYS A 188 -2.88 6.17 -8.84
C CYS A 188 -1.73 5.88 -7.87
N MET A 189 -1.84 4.82 -7.07
CA MET A 189 -0.82 4.46 -6.08
C MET A 189 0.49 3.98 -6.72
N PHE A 190 0.42 3.19 -7.79
CA PHE A 190 1.59 2.75 -8.56
C PHE A 190 2.28 3.94 -9.21
N THR A 191 1.51 4.82 -9.84
CA THR A 191 2.02 6.07 -10.45
C THR A 191 2.74 6.92 -9.43
N TYR A 192 2.12 7.18 -8.26
CA TYR A 192 2.75 7.90 -7.16
C TYR A 192 4.05 7.24 -6.69
N THR A 193 4.04 5.93 -6.48
CA THR A 193 5.20 5.19 -5.97
C THR A 193 6.38 5.29 -6.94
N LEU A 194 6.14 5.08 -8.24
CA LEU A 194 7.17 5.16 -9.26
C LEU A 194 7.71 6.59 -9.39
N ALA A 195 6.83 7.60 -9.47
CA ALA A 195 7.23 9.00 -9.62
C ALA A 195 8.02 9.49 -8.41
N LYS A 196 7.48 9.31 -7.18
CA LYS A 196 8.17 9.68 -5.95
C LYS A 196 9.51 8.95 -5.80
N GLY A 197 9.52 7.65 -6.11
CA GLY A 197 10.73 6.84 -6.06
C GLY A 197 11.84 7.41 -6.95
N VAL A 198 11.52 7.88 -8.17
CA VAL A 198 12.49 8.53 -9.04
C VAL A 198 12.86 9.93 -8.55
N ASN A 199 11.87 10.75 -8.20
CA ASN A 199 12.09 12.15 -7.78
C ASN A 199 12.99 12.26 -6.54
N GLU A 200 12.88 11.31 -5.62
CA GLU A 200 13.69 11.26 -4.40
C GLU A 200 15.01 10.46 -4.57
N GLY A 201 15.27 9.97 -5.79
CA GLY A 201 16.49 9.23 -6.12
C GLY A 201 16.55 7.82 -5.53
N TYR A 202 15.41 7.22 -5.18
CA TYR A 202 15.30 5.85 -4.67
C TYR A 202 15.26 4.82 -5.81
N LEU A 203 14.69 5.23 -6.95
CA LEU A 203 14.53 4.42 -8.14
C LEU A 203 15.30 5.06 -9.32
N PRO A 204 15.87 4.24 -10.23
CA PRO A 204 16.46 4.71 -11.48
C PRO A 204 15.48 5.49 -12.36
N GLU A 205 15.98 6.48 -13.10
CA GLU A 205 15.20 7.38 -13.98
C GLU A 205 14.31 6.65 -15.01
N LYS A 206 14.68 5.42 -15.41
CA LYS A 206 13.87 4.56 -16.31
C LYS A 206 12.43 4.37 -15.83
N TYR A 207 12.18 4.46 -14.52
CA TYR A 207 10.85 4.29 -13.93
C TYR A 207 9.96 5.53 -14.05
N MET A 208 10.49 6.68 -14.48
CA MET A 208 9.68 7.87 -14.72
C MET A 208 8.78 7.72 -15.95
N GLN A 209 9.24 6.99 -16.98
CA GLN A 209 8.43 6.70 -18.16
C GLN A 209 7.13 5.94 -17.82
N PRO A 210 7.17 4.77 -17.13
CA PRO A 210 5.93 4.09 -16.74
C PRO A 210 5.10 4.90 -15.73
N ALA A 211 5.71 5.72 -14.88
CA ALA A 211 4.97 6.65 -14.02
C ALA A 211 4.18 7.69 -14.85
N THR A 212 4.83 8.33 -15.82
CA THR A 212 4.19 9.31 -16.72
C THR A 212 3.06 8.66 -17.51
N LYS A 213 3.30 7.47 -18.06
CA LYS A 213 2.26 6.69 -18.77
C LYS A 213 1.08 6.33 -17.86
N GLY A 214 1.36 5.97 -16.61
CA GLY A 214 0.33 5.74 -15.59
C GLY A 214 -0.49 6.99 -15.31
N TYR A 215 0.16 8.16 -15.22
CA TYR A 215 -0.53 9.43 -15.02
C TYR A 215 -1.43 9.81 -16.20
N GLU A 216 -0.93 9.68 -17.43
CA GLU A 216 -1.72 9.88 -18.65
C GLU A 216 -2.94 8.94 -18.67
N ALA A 217 -2.76 7.66 -18.30
CA ALA A 217 -3.86 6.70 -18.21
C ALA A 217 -4.89 7.12 -17.16
N ILE A 218 -4.47 7.68 -16.01
CA ILE A 218 -5.42 8.18 -14.99
C ILE A 218 -6.32 9.26 -15.60
N LEU A 219 -5.71 10.24 -16.27
CA LEU A 219 -6.44 11.35 -16.87
C LEU A 219 -7.38 10.88 -17.99
N ASN A 220 -6.96 9.93 -18.81
CA ASN A 220 -7.73 9.46 -19.97
C ASN A 220 -8.84 8.45 -19.59
N GLU A 221 -8.55 7.52 -18.69
CA GLU A 221 -9.44 6.39 -18.39
C GLU A 221 -10.39 6.65 -17.21
N PHE A 222 -9.97 7.47 -16.25
CA PHE A 222 -10.66 7.57 -14.96
C PHE A 222 -11.19 8.96 -14.64
N ILE A 223 -10.66 10.02 -15.25
CA ILE A 223 -11.11 11.39 -14.96
C ILE A 223 -12.29 11.80 -15.85
N THR A 224 -13.33 12.34 -15.22
CA THR A 224 -14.36 13.11 -15.91
C THR A 224 -14.48 14.49 -15.28
N VAL A 225 -14.77 15.52 -16.10
CA VAL A 225 -15.00 16.88 -15.63
C VAL A 225 -16.44 17.25 -15.97
N GLU A 226 -17.21 17.60 -14.95
CA GLU A 226 -18.58 18.09 -15.10
C GLU A 226 -18.61 19.52 -15.66
N ASP A 227 -19.75 19.94 -16.23
CA ASP A 227 -19.93 21.30 -16.77
C ASP A 227 -19.68 22.42 -15.75
N ASN A 228 -19.86 22.13 -14.45
CA ASN A 228 -19.61 23.04 -13.33
C ASN A 228 -18.13 23.07 -12.89
N GLY A 229 -17.24 22.31 -13.54
CA GLY A 229 -15.83 22.20 -13.22
C GLY A 229 -15.47 21.17 -12.14
N VAL A 230 -16.43 20.39 -11.62
CA VAL A 230 -16.13 19.31 -10.68
C VAL A 230 -15.39 18.18 -11.39
N VAL A 231 -14.22 17.84 -10.86
CA VAL A 231 -13.39 16.73 -11.33
C VAL A 231 -13.75 15.46 -10.56
N ASN A 232 -14.06 14.39 -11.28
CA ASN A 232 -14.41 13.09 -10.72
C ASN A 232 -13.34 12.05 -11.07
N LEU A 233 -12.88 11.30 -10.07
CA LEU A 233 -12.09 10.09 -10.27
C LEU A 233 -13.02 8.88 -10.24
N ASN A 234 -13.18 8.21 -11.37
CA ASN A 234 -14.08 7.06 -11.55
C ASN A 234 -13.33 5.74 -11.40
N LYS A 235 -14.06 4.62 -11.49
CA LYS A 235 -13.48 3.26 -11.50
C LYS A 235 -12.65 2.89 -10.26
N CYS A 236 -12.96 3.51 -9.12
CA CYS A 236 -12.35 3.12 -7.85
C CYS A 236 -13.06 1.90 -7.27
N CYS A 237 -12.31 0.84 -6.96
CA CYS A 237 -12.85 -0.24 -6.13
C CYS A 237 -13.22 0.34 -4.75
N GLY A 238 -14.44 0.14 -4.26
CA GLY A 238 -14.95 0.78 -3.04
C GLY A 238 -14.39 0.15 -1.77
N VAL A 239 -14.26 -1.17 -1.75
CA VAL A 239 -13.69 -1.95 -0.66
C VAL A 239 -13.30 -3.32 -1.19
N ALA A 240 -12.24 -3.93 -0.64
CA ALA A 240 -12.04 -5.37 -0.73
C ALA A 240 -11.35 -5.85 0.57
N GLY A 241 -11.32 -7.15 0.80
CA GLY A 241 -10.68 -7.76 1.96
C GLY A 241 -10.93 -9.26 2.02
N LEU A 242 -10.42 -9.91 3.06
CA LEU A 242 -10.47 -11.37 3.20
C LEU A 242 -11.26 -11.80 4.44
N GLY A 243 -11.93 -12.94 4.35
CA GLY A 243 -12.76 -13.52 5.43
C GLY A 243 -13.94 -12.63 5.84
N GLY A 244 -14.32 -12.69 7.13
CA GLY A 244 -15.43 -11.91 7.68
C GLY A 244 -16.82 -12.51 7.41
N ASP A 245 -17.85 -11.68 7.59
CA ASP A 245 -19.26 -12.00 7.33
C ASP A 245 -19.94 -10.77 6.67
N PRO A 246 -20.48 -10.88 5.43
CA PRO A 246 -20.43 -12.06 4.56
C PRO A 246 -18.98 -12.49 4.25
N TYR A 247 -18.79 -13.79 4.01
CA TYR A 247 -17.44 -14.34 3.86
C TYR A 247 -16.83 -13.97 2.51
N ARG A 248 -15.64 -13.37 2.56
CA ARG A 248 -14.88 -12.95 1.39
C ARG A 248 -13.75 -13.96 1.16
N ASP A 249 -13.85 -14.74 0.10
CA ASP A 249 -13.01 -15.91 -0.13
C ASP A 249 -11.70 -15.61 -0.88
N GLY A 250 -11.48 -14.35 -1.26
CA GLY A 250 -10.27 -13.90 -1.96
C GLY A 250 -10.14 -14.44 -3.38
N THR A 251 -11.21 -15.00 -3.96
CA THR A 251 -11.22 -15.44 -5.36
C THR A 251 -11.16 -14.27 -6.33
N PHE A 252 -10.88 -14.56 -7.60
CA PHE A 252 -10.92 -13.54 -8.66
C PHE A 252 -12.33 -12.94 -8.74
N GLU A 253 -13.35 -13.80 -8.74
CA GLU A 253 -14.77 -13.44 -8.76
C GLU A 253 -15.11 -12.51 -7.60
N TYR A 254 -14.58 -12.76 -6.41
CA TYR A 254 -14.75 -11.85 -5.28
C TYR A 254 -14.18 -10.45 -5.58
N TYR A 255 -12.93 -10.35 -6.04
CA TYR A 255 -12.30 -9.05 -6.27
C TYR A 255 -12.95 -8.24 -7.40
N ILE A 256 -13.40 -8.88 -8.48
CA ILE A 256 -13.98 -8.16 -9.61
C ILE A 256 -15.43 -7.72 -9.39
N ASN A 257 -16.14 -8.37 -8.45
CA ASN A 257 -17.54 -8.05 -8.13
C ASN A 257 -17.69 -7.08 -6.95
N GLU A 258 -16.60 -6.61 -6.35
CA GLU A 258 -16.65 -5.54 -5.36
C GLU A 258 -17.18 -4.24 -5.99
N ILE A 259 -17.83 -3.41 -5.17
CA ILE A 259 -18.48 -2.17 -5.64
C ILE A 259 -17.43 -1.28 -6.33
N ILE A 260 -17.76 -0.77 -7.51
CA ILE A 260 -16.97 0.25 -8.22
C ILE A 260 -17.69 1.59 -8.06
N ARG A 261 -17.00 2.63 -7.60
CA ARG A 261 -17.60 3.96 -7.38
C ARG A 261 -16.65 5.10 -7.72
N SER A 262 -17.21 6.28 -7.95
CA SER A 262 -16.44 7.51 -8.15
C SER A 262 -16.10 8.17 -6.82
N ASN A 263 -14.99 8.92 -6.81
CA ASN A 263 -14.53 9.74 -5.70
C ASN A 263 -14.36 8.99 -4.37
N ASP A 264 -14.02 7.70 -4.42
CA ASP A 264 -13.61 7.00 -3.19
C ASP A 264 -12.32 7.66 -2.64
N PRO A 265 -12.28 8.02 -1.34
CA PRO A 265 -11.08 8.63 -0.73
C PRO A 265 -9.80 7.81 -0.86
N LYS A 266 -9.91 6.47 -1.02
CA LYS A 266 -8.78 5.56 -1.26
C LYS A 266 -8.20 5.75 -2.66
N GLY A 267 -8.90 6.40 -3.57
CA GLY A 267 -8.42 6.77 -4.91
C GLY A 267 -8.05 8.25 -5.01
N THR A 268 -8.91 9.15 -4.52
CA THR A 268 -8.70 10.60 -4.66
C THR A 268 -7.47 11.09 -3.90
N GLY A 269 -7.16 10.53 -2.73
CA GLY A 269 -5.92 10.80 -2.00
C GLY A 269 -4.68 10.48 -2.86
N PRO A 270 -4.49 9.21 -3.28
CA PRO A 270 -3.40 8.83 -4.18
C PRO A 270 -3.37 9.58 -5.50
N PHE A 271 -4.52 9.94 -6.09
CA PHE A 271 -4.57 10.74 -7.30
C PHE A 271 -3.95 12.13 -7.11
N MET A 272 -4.28 12.82 -6.00
CA MET A 272 -3.66 14.10 -5.66
C MET A 272 -2.16 13.94 -5.42
N MET A 273 -1.76 12.89 -4.71
CA MET A 273 -0.33 12.62 -4.44
C MET A 273 0.45 12.34 -5.72
N ALA A 274 -0.08 11.51 -6.63
CA ALA A 274 0.51 11.26 -7.93
C ALA A 274 0.62 12.56 -8.76
N SER A 275 -0.46 13.35 -8.80
CA SER A 275 -0.45 14.64 -9.53
C SER A 275 0.62 15.59 -9.03
N LEU A 276 0.83 15.66 -7.71
CA LEU A 276 1.88 16.50 -7.12
C LEU A 276 3.29 16.01 -7.45
N GLU A 277 3.53 14.71 -7.53
CA GLU A 277 4.85 14.18 -7.90
C GLU A 277 5.16 14.31 -9.39
N LEU A 278 4.14 14.30 -10.26
CA LEU A 278 4.32 14.48 -11.70
C LEU A 278 4.40 15.95 -12.15
N ASP A 279 4.10 16.90 -11.25
CA ASP A 279 4.18 18.35 -11.51
C ASP A 279 5.51 18.99 -11.05
N ARG A 280 6.51 18.18 -10.68
CA ARG A 280 7.81 18.63 -10.13
C ARG A 280 8.84 19.04 -11.18
#